data_AF-A0AA38TP50-F1
#
_entry.id   AF-A0AA38TP50-F1
#
_cell.length_a   1.000
_cell.length_b   1.000
_cell.length_c   1.000
_cell.angle_alpha   90.00
_cell.angle_beta   90.00
_cell.angle_gamma   90.00
#
_symmetry.space_group_name_H-M   'P 1'
#
loop_
_entity.id
_entity.type
_entity.pdbx_description
1 polymer ?
#
loop_
_entity_poly.entity_id
_entity_poly.type
_entity_poly.pdbx_seq_one_letter_code
_entity_poly.pdbx_strand_id
1 'polypeptide(L)'
;MGLDAASRAHPIKQKNVNKKMSPYVGAEKEAVINISGSGSKTTSLPAADLMEPVEDRIMEIKWRTRNNYTDCGVFCMRHMETYMGGGSRGWYTGFTAEGPGQKKQIENLRIKYCTKILLSDQNICKKLVEEEVVQYYCLSPTAQLEKRTHADVTRKYRLSQY
;
A
#
# COMPACT_ATOMS: atom_id res chain seq x y z
N MET A 1 -38.60 -54.44 -9.93
CA MET A 1 -38.98 -53.23 -10.68
C MET A 1 -38.38 -52.06 -9.93
N GLY A 2 -37.42 -51.25 -10.35
CA GLY A 2 -36.73 -51.05 -11.62
C GLY A 2 -36.03 -49.68 -11.48
N LEU A 3 -34.69 -49.70 -11.45
CA LEU A 3 -33.70 -48.68 -11.88
C LEU A 3 -33.85 -47.20 -11.47
N ASP A 4 -32.88 -46.75 -10.66
CA ASP A 4 -31.97 -45.60 -10.81
C ASP A 4 -32.50 -44.19 -11.16
N ALA A 5 -32.23 -43.24 -10.25
CA ALA A 5 -32.16 -41.81 -10.55
C ALA A 5 -30.82 -41.23 -10.05
N ALA A 6 -29.75 -41.59 -10.76
CA ALA A 6 -28.47 -40.90 -10.67
C ALA A 6 -28.49 -39.63 -11.56
N SER A 7 -27.95 -38.55 -11.01
CA SER A 7 -27.27 -37.46 -11.72
C SER A 7 -28.05 -36.60 -12.72
N ARG A 8 -28.25 -35.33 -12.37
CA ARG A 8 -28.32 -34.24 -13.35
C ARG A 8 -27.49 -33.05 -12.88
N ALA A 9 -26.18 -33.27 -12.79
CA ALA A 9 -25.19 -32.19 -12.80
C ALA A 9 -24.92 -31.80 -14.26
N HIS A 10 -25.10 -30.53 -14.60
CA HIS A 10 -24.71 -30.01 -15.91
C HIS A 10 -23.18 -29.97 -16.04
N PRO A 11 -22.60 -30.42 -17.17
CA PRO A 11 -21.15 -30.43 -17.35
C PRO A 11 -20.61 -29.01 -17.52
N ILE A 12 -19.80 -28.55 -16.55
CA ILE A 12 -18.95 -27.36 -16.70
C ILE A 12 -17.79 -27.75 -17.63
N LYS A 13 -17.77 -27.20 -18.84
CA LYS A 13 -16.63 -27.32 -19.75
C LYS A 13 -15.42 -26.61 -19.13
N GLN A 14 -14.46 -27.39 -18.61
CA GLN A 14 -13.14 -26.87 -18.26
C GLN A 14 -12.44 -26.44 -19.55
N LYS A 15 -12.27 -25.13 -19.74
CA LYS A 15 -11.33 -24.62 -20.75
C LYS A 15 -9.93 -24.75 -20.19
N ASN A 16 -9.19 -25.72 -20.70
CA ASN A 16 -7.74 -25.79 -20.57
C ASN A 16 -7.12 -24.55 -21.24
N VAL A 17 -6.65 -23.59 -20.44
CA VAL A 17 -5.80 -22.50 -20.94
C VAL A 17 -4.38 -22.77 -20.47
N ASN A 18 -3.69 -23.56 -21.27
CA ASN A 18 -2.24 -23.70 -21.19
C ASN A 18 -1.62 -22.41 -21.76
N LYS A 19 -1.58 -21.33 -20.97
CA LYS A 19 -0.89 -20.09 -21.37
C LYS A 19 0.59 -20.26 -21.04
N LYS A 20 1.39 -20.55 -22.06
CA LYS A 20 2.85 -20.55 -22.00
C LYS A 20 3.33 -19.29 -21.26
N MET A 21 4.11 -19.49 -20.20
CA MET A 21 4.88 -18.45 -19.54
C MET A 21 5.89 -17.91 -20.57
N SER A 22 5.72 -16.67 -21.01
CA SER A 22 6.71 -15.99 -21.85
C SER A 22 7.79 -15.40 -20.93
N PRO A 23 9.08 -15.71 -21.12
CA PRO A 23 10.13 -15.14 -20.30
C PRO A 23 10.43 -13.73 -20.82
N TYR A 24 10.08 -12.69 -20.06
CA TYR A 24 10.58 -11.36 -20.37
C TYR A 24 12.04 -11.27 -19.88
N VAL A 25 12.94 -11.55 -20.80
CA VAL A 25 14.37 -11.27 -20.71
C VAL A 25 14.58 -9.84 -21.23
N GLY A 26 15.12 -8.97 -20.37
CA GLY A 26 15.94 -7.80 -20.71
C GLY A 26 15.39 -6.77 -21.70
N ALA A 27 14.87 -5.66 -21.18
CA ALA A 27 15.05 -4.34 -21.78
C ALA A 27 15.01 -3.28 -20.67
N GLU A 28 16.16 -3.09 -20.02
CA GLU A 28 16.42 -1.89 -19.23
C GLU A 28 16.29 -0.67 -20.13
N LYS A 29 15.28 0.15 -19.87
CA LYS A 29 15.32 1.58 -20.15
C LYS A 29 14.76 2.23 -18.90
N GLU A 30 15.66 2.75 -18.07
CA GLU A 30 15.29 3.53 -16.90
C GLU A 30 14.37 4.67 -17.33
N ALA A 31 13.09 4.58 -16.94
CA ALA A 31 12.18 5.70 -16.94
C ALA A 31 12.18 6.27 -15.53
N VAL A 32 13.16 7.14 -15.24
CA VAL A 32 13.11 7.99 -14.04
C VAL A 32 11.98 8.98 -14.26
N ILE A 33 10.84 8.74 -13.60
CA ILE A 33 9.72 9.69 -13.60
C ILE A 33 10.12 10.83 -12.65
N ASN A 34 10.81 11.83 -13.19
CA ASN A 34 11.11 13.07 -12.47
C ASN A 34 9.82 13.87 -12.30
N ILE A 35 9.22 13.79 -11.11
CA ILE A 35 8.15 14.70 -10.68
C ILE A 35 8.81 15.98 -10.16
N SER A 36 9.52 16.71 -11.03
CA SER A 36 9.86 18.10 -10.76
C SER A 36 10.04 18.87 -12.08
N GLY A 37 9.32 19.98 -12.18
CA GLY A 37 9.50 20.96 -13.25
C GLY A 37 8.58 20.76 -14.46
N SER A 38 7.66 21.71 -14.62
CA SER A 38 6.95 22.03 -15.85
C SER A 38 7.82 21.89 -17.10
N GLY A 39 7.42 21.03 -18.04
CA GLY A 39 8.03 20.96 -19.38
C GLY A 39 7.92 19.58 -20.05
N SER A 40 6.71 19.10 -20.32
CA SER A 40 6.52 17.87 -21.12
C SER A 40 6.95 18.12 -22.57
N LYS A 41 8.10 17.59 -22.97
CA LYS A 41 8.39 17.37 -24.39
C LYS A 41 7.59 16.14 -24.83
N THR A 42 6.45 16.36 -25.47
CA THR A 42 5.59 15.30 -26.01
C THR A 42 6.25 14.70 -27.25
N THR A 43 6.79 13.50 -27.15
CA THR A 43 6.93 12.61 -28.31
C THR A 43 5.52 12.16 -28.72
N SER A 44 5.08 12.58 -29.91
CA SER A 44 3.74 12.33 -30.43
C SER A 44 3.53 10.83 -30.69
N LEU A 45 3.00 10.12 -29.70
CA LEU A 45 2.46 8.79 -29.89
C LEU A 45 1.13 8.94 -30.65
N PRO A 46 0.83 8.11 -31.67
CA PRO A 46 -0.37 8.25 -32.50
C PRO A 46 -1.70 8.11 -31.73
N ALA A 47 -1.67 7.64 -30.49
CA ALA A 47 -2.83 7.60 -29.59
C ALA A 47 -3.06 8.92 -28.83
N ALA A 48 -2.08 9.82 -28.76
CA ALA A 48 -2.21 11.11 -28.08
C ALA A 48 -3.13 12.07 -28.86
N ASP A 49 -3.11 12.00 -30.19
CA ASP A 49 -3.98 12.81 -31.06
C ASP A 49 -5.47 12.42 -30.99
N LEU A 50 -5.79 11.29 -30.36
CA LEU A 50 -7.16 10.81 -30.10
C LEU A 50 -7.67 11.19 -28.70
N MET A 51 -6.82 11.73 -27.83
CA MET A 51 -7.22 12.18 -26.51
C MET A 51 -7.48 13.69 -26.55
N GLU A 52 -8.71 14.08 -26.25
CA GLU A 52 -9.01 15.48 -25.93
C GLU A 52 -8.09 15.96 -24.80
N PRO A 53 -7.54 17.18 -24.87
CA PRO A 53 -6.71 17.72 -23.80
C PRO A 53 -7.53 17.78 -22.50
N VAL A 54 -7.23 16.88 -21.58
CA VAL A 54 -7.79 16.94 -20.23
C VAL A 54 -6.87 17.82 -19.40
N GLU A 55 -7.39 18.90 -18.83
CA GLU A 55 -6.65 19.66 -17.83
C GLU A 55 -6.32 18.75 -16.63
N ASP A 56 -5.04 18.60 -16.34
CA ASP A 56 -4.54 17.93 -15.15
C ASP A 56 -5.01 18.69 -13.90
N ARG A 57 -6.12 18.25 -13.30
CA ARG A 57 -6.60 18.82 -12.04
C ARG A 57 -5.92 18.16 -10.85
N ILE A 58 -4.82 18.77 -10.40
CA ILE A 58 -4.21 18.40 -9.12
C ILE A 58 -5.11 18.90 -7.98
N MET A 59 -5.78 17.98 -7.30
CA MET A 59 -6.68 18.32 -6.19
C MET A 59 -5.99 19.10 -5.07
N GLU A 60 -6.56 20.25 -4.72
CA GLU A 60 -6.05 21.12 -3.67
C GLU A 60 -6.38 20.66 -2.25
N ILE A 61 -5.48 19.88 -1.65
CA ILE A 61 -5.49 19.48 -0.24
C ILE A 61 -4.40 20.17 0.58
N LYS A 62 -4.74 20.54 1.82
CA LYS A 62 -3.86 21.25 2.76
C LYS A 62 -2.70 20.41 3.30
N TRP A 63 -2.83 19.08 3.24
CA TRP A 63 -1.89 18.13 3.83
C TRP A 63 -0.95 17.48 2.82
N ARG A 64 -0.84 18.01 1.59
CA ARG A 64 0.15 17.52 0.62
C ARG A 64 1.55 17.55 1.20
N THR A 65 2.36 16.58 0.78
CA THR A 65 3.76 16.46 1.14
C THR A 65 4.63 16.62 -0.09
N ARG A 66 5.78 17.28 0.07
CA ARG A 66 6.86 17.35 -0.92
C ARG A 66 7.99 16.38 -0.60
N ASN A 67 8.20 16.09 0.69
CA ASN A 67 9.36 15.34 1.17
C ASN A 67 9.01 13.97 1.73
N ASN A 68 7.72 13.61 1.76
CA ASN A 68 7.27 12.30 2.21
C ASN A 68 6.93 11.37 1.04
N TYR A 69 7.78 10.38 0.81
CA TYR A 69 7.62 9.34 -0.21
C TYR A 69 7.31 7.95 0.37
N THR A 70 7.23 7.80 1.71
CA THR A 70 7.07 6.47 2.36
C THR A 70 5.69 6.24 2.98
N ASP A 71 4.85 7.27 3.10
CA ASP A 71 3.57 7.23 3.84
C ASP A 71 2.32 7.19 2.98
N CYS A 72 2.45 6.99 1.67
CA CYS A 72 1.31 6.99 0.74
C CYS A 72 0.18 6.05 1.22
N GLY A 73 0.51 4.88 1.77
CA GLY A 73 -0.46 3.93 2.34
C GLY A 73 -1.21 4.47 3.57
N VAL A 74 -0.55 5.23 4.44
CA VAL A 74 -1.18 5.86 5.61
C VAL A 74 -2.17 6.93 5.16
N PHE A 75 -1.78 7.77 4.20
CA PHE A 75 -2.68 8.77 3.61
C PHE A 75 -3.89 8.11 2.93
N CYS A 76 -3.69 7.02 2.18
CA CYS A 76 -4.79 6.28 1.55
C CYS A 76 -5.75 5.68 2.58
N MET A 77 -5.24 4.96 3.60
CA MET A 77 -6.09 4.38 4.64
C MET A 77 -6.87 5.45 5.40
N ARG A 78 -6.22 6.58 5.74
CA ARG A 78 -6.88 7.69 6.42
C ARG A 78 -7.95 8.35 5.55
N HIS A 79 -7.68 8.47 4.26
CA HIS A 79 -8.67 8.96 3.31
C HIS A 79 -9.90 8.07 3.31
N MET A 80 -9.73 6.76 3.13
CA MET A 80 -10.86 5.83 3.11
C MET A 80 -11.64 5.80 4.45
N GLU A 81 -10.95 5.98 5.59
CA GLU A 81 -11.59 6.07 6.92
C GLU A 81 -12.48 7.31 7.09
N THR A 82 -12.17 8.41 6.40
CA THR A 82 -12.83 9.72 6.58
C THR A 82 -13.69 10.15 5.39
N TYR A 83 -13.72 9.33 4.33
CA TYR A 83 -14.42 9.67 3.10
C TYR A 83 -15.93 9.50 3.25
N MET A 84 -16.68 10.58 3.01
CA MET A 84 -18.14 10.62 3.16
C MET A 84 -18.86 10.87 1.80
N GLY A 85 -18.23 10.55 0.68
CA GLY A 85 -18.86 10.69 -0.65
C GLY A 85 -18.96 12.12 -1.21
N GLY A 86 -18.44 13.13 -0.53
CA GLY A 86 -18.60 14.56 -0.87
C GLY A 86 -17.71 15.11 -2.00
N GLY A 87 -17.12 14.26 -2.84
CA GLY A 87 -16.17 14.68 -3.89
C GLY A 87 -14.93 15.41 -3.35
N SER A 88 -14.24 16.17 -4.22
CA SER A 88 -12.98 16.85 -3.88
C SER A 88 -13.09 17.91 -2.77
N ARG A 89 -14.29 18.49 -2.58
CA ARG A 89 -14.57 19.49 -1.53
C ARG A 89 -14.75 18.89 -0.14
N GLY A 90 -14.94 17.57 -0.03
CA GLY A 90 -15.13 16.85 1.24
C GLY A 90 -13.86 16.28 1.86
N TRP A 91 -12.67 16.65 1.37
CA TRP A 91 -11.43 15.94 1.70
C TRP A 91 -10.78 16.38 3.04
N TYR A 92 -11.53 16.21 4.12
CA TYR A 92 -11.07 16.53 5.48
C TYR A 92 -10.56 15.27 6.21
N THR A 93 -9.26 14.99 6.08
CA THR A 93 -8.59 13.87 6.76
C THR A 93 -8.19 14.18 8.21
N GLY A 94 -8.23 15.47 8.59
CA GLY A 94 -7.71 15.98 9.87
C GLY A 94 -6.18 16.13 9.91
N PHE A 95 -5.47 15.89 8.81
CA PHE A 95 -4.03 16.15 8.75
C PHE A 95 -3.73 17.65 8.72
N THR A 96 -2.69 18.06 9.45
CA THR A 96 -2.09 19.38 9.30
C THR A 96 -1.22 19.44 8.03
N ALA A 97 -0.74 20.63 7.67
CA ALA A 97 0.28 20.79 6.63
C ALA A 97 1.56 20.01 6.99
N GLU A 98 2.35 19.69 5.96
CA GLU A 98 3.61 18.98 6.09
C GLU A 98 4.54 19.68 7.11
N GLY A 99 5.03 18.92 8.08
CA GLY A 99 5.81 19.42 9.21
C GLY A 99 5.75 18.49 10.42
N PRO A 100 6.31 18.91 11.58
CA PRO A 100 6.39 18.06 12.78
C PRO A 100 5.03 17.55 13.27
N GLY A 101 3.98 18.40 13.20
CA GLY A 101 2.62 18.02 13.57
C GLY A 101 2.08 16.87 12.72
N GLN A 102 2.20 17.00 11.39
CA GLN A 102 1.76 15.96 10.47
C GLN A 102 2.58 14.67 10.63
N LYS A 103 3.90 14.79 10.83
CA LYS A 103 4.75 13.62 11.11
C LYS A 103 4.26 12.85 12.33
N LYS A 104 3.91 13.56 13.42
CA LYS A 104 3.35 12.92 14.60
C LYS A 104 1.99 12.26 14.35
N GLN A 105 1.13 12.90 13.56
CA GLN A 105 -0.16 12.32 13.16
C GLN A 105 0.04 11.02 12.36
N ILE A 106 0.99 11.03 11.42
CA ILE A 106 1.36 9.87 10.60
C ILE A 106 1.92 8.75 11.48
N GLU A 107 2.86 9.04 12.39
CA GLU A 107 3.43 8.04 13.31
C GLU A 107 2.35 7.37 14.15
N ASN A 108 1.42 8.15 14.71
CA ASN A 108 0.31 7.62 15.49
C ASN A 108 -0.63 6.75 14.64
N LEU A 109 -0.89 7.14 13.39
CA LEU A 109 -1.70 6.35 12.47
C LEU A 109 -1.00 5.07 12.02
N ARG A 110 0.32 5.09 11.79
CA ARG A 110 1.11 3.87 11.53
C ARG A 110 0.93 2.87 12.66
N ILE A 111 1.07 3.31 13.91
CA ILE A 111 0.87 2.45 15.09
C ILE A 111 -0.58 1.93 15.11
N LYS A 112 -1.58 2.81 14.98
CA LYS A 112 -3.00 2.43 14.99
C LYS A 112 -3.32 1.37 13.93
N TYR A 113 -2.89 1.58 12.69
CA TYR A 113 -3.18 0.68 11.58
C TYR A 113 -2.41 -0.63 11.69
N CYS A 114 -1.12 -0.59 12.04
CA CYS A 114 -0.34 -1.82 12.29
C CYS A 114 -0.97 -2.65 13.40
N THR A 115 -1.33 -2.05 14.53
CA THR A 115 -1.99 -2.78 15.63
C THR A 115 -3.30 -3.42 15.18
N LYS A 116 -4.14 -2.67 14.43
CA LYS A 116 -5.39 -3.22 13.90
C LYS A 116 -5.16 -4.40 12.96
N ILE A 117 -4.17 -4.33 12.07
CA ILE A 117 -3.85 -5.39 11.11
C ILE A 117 -3.32 -6.63 11.84
N LEU A 118 -2.35 -6.43 12.74
CA LEU A 118 -1.71 -7.52 13.48
C LEU A 118 -2.71 -8.28 14.36
N LEU A 119 -3.63 -7.57 15.03
CA LEU A 119 -4.60 -8.15 15.96
C LEU A 119 -5.95 -8.51 15.30
N SER A 120 -6.11 -8.27 14.00
CA SER A 120 -7.35 -8.59 13.29
C SER A 120 -7.60 -10.10 13.26
N ASP A 121 -8.85 -10.52 13.44
CA ASP A 121 -9.23 -11.93 13.26
C ASP A 121 -9.07 -12.41 11.81
N GLN A 122 -8.93 -11.49 10.85
CA GLN A 122 -8.62 -11.78 9.46
C GLN A 122 -7.12 -12.07 9.23
N ASN A 123 -6.26 -11.75 10.19
CA ASN A 123 -4.84 -12.05 10.10
C ASN A 123 -4.62 -13.55 10.41
N ILE A 124 -4.36 -14.34 9.37
CA ILE A 124 -4.09 -15.79 9.49
C ILE A 124 -2.88 -16.05 10.41
N CYS A 125 -1.94 -15.11 10.49
CA CYS A 125 -0.76 -15.19 11.34
C CYS A 125 -0.99 -14.62 12.76
N LYS A 126 -2.22 -14.25 13.16
CA LYS A 126 -2.49 -13.63 14.46
C LYS A 126 -1.93 -14.43 15.64
N LYS A 127 -2.11 -15.76 15.64
CA LYS A 127 -1.58 -16.64 16.70
C LYS A 127 -0.06 -16.58 16.82
N LEU A 128 0.66 -16.57 15.69
CA LEU A 128 2.11 -16.44 15.69
C LEU A 128 2.55 -15.11 16.28
N VAL A 129 1.85 -14.02 15.94
CA VAL A 129 2.11 -12.70 16.53
C VAL A 129 1.88 -12.71 18.05
N GLU A 130 0.80 -13.34 18.52
CA GLU A 130 0.52 -13.47 19.97
C GLU A 130 1.62 -14.28 20.68
N GLU A 131 2.05 -15.40 20.09
CA GLU A 131 3.13 -16.23 20.61
C GLU A 131 4.47 -15.48 20.66
N GLU A 132 4.84 -14.74 19.60
CA GLU A 132 6.04 -13.90 19.56
C GLU A 132 6.03 -12.83 20.65
N VAL A 133 4.87 -12.23 20.92
CA VAL A 133 4.71 -11.23 21.99
C VAL A 133 4.95 -11.87 23.35
N VAL A 134 4.37 -13.04 23.62
CA VAL A 134 4.62 -13.79 24.87
C VAL A 134 6.10 -14.11 25.02
N GLN A 135 6.73 -14.67 23.99
CA GLN A 135 8.16 -14.99 23.99
C GLN A 135 9.02 -13.75 24.25
N TYR A 136 8.67 -12.62 23.64
CA TYR A 136 9.36 -11.35 23.85
C TYR A 136 9.30 -10.91 25.33
N TYR A 137 8.14 -11.03 25.97
CA TYR A 137 8.00 -10.69 27.39
C TYR A 137 8.70 -11.66 28.34
N CYS A 138 8.94 -12.90 27.90
CA CYS A 138 9.75 -13.87 28.65
C CYS A 138 11.26 -13.61 28.57
N LEU A 139 11.74 -12.69 27.72
CA LEU A 139 13.16 -12.34 27.63
C LEU A 139 13.63 -11.51 28.82
N SER A 140 14.91 -11.64 29.17
CA SER A 140 15.57 -10.74 30.11
C SER A 140 15.53 -9.28 29.61
N PRO A 141 15.56 -8.28 30.49
CA PRO A 141 15.59 -6.88 30.08
C PRO A 141 16.75 -6.53 29.14
N THR A 142 17.91 -7.18 29.31
CA THR A 142 19.07 -7.00 28.44
C THR A 142 18.82 -7.54 27.03
N ALA A 143 18.29 -8.76 26.90
CA ALA A 143 17.94 -9.34 25.61
C ALA A 143 16.83 -8.54 24.89
N GLN A 144 15.86 -8.00 25.64
CA GLN A 144 14.87 -7.08 25.08
C GLN A 144 15.50 -5.80 24.52
N LEU A 145 16.45 -5.20 25.26
CA LEU A 145 17.17 -4.01 24.82
C LEU A 145 18.00 -4.29 23.55
N GLU A 146 18.68 -5.43 23.48
CA GLU A 146 19.41 -5.86 22.29
C GLU A 146 18.50 -5.97 21.07
N LYS A 147 17.34 -6.64 21.22
CA LYS A 147 16.35 -6.75 20.13
C LYS A 147 15.84 -5.39 19.66
N ARG A 148 15.52 -4.47 20.60
CA ARG A 148 15.09 -3.10 20.27
C ARG A 148 16.18 -2.33 19.54
N THR A 149 17.42 -2.43 20.02
CA THR A 149 18.58 -1.77 19.42
C THR A 149 18.80 -2.26 18.00
N HIS A 150 18.76 -3.58 17.78
CA HIS A 150 18.87 -4.16 16.44
C HIS A 150 17.75 -3.67 15.51
N ALA A 151 16.51 -3.60 15.99
CA ALA A 151 15.38 -3.08 15.22
C ALA A 151 15.57 -1.59 14.85
N ASP A 152 16.07 -0.77 15.78
CA ASP A 152 16.34 0.64 15.55
C ASP A 152 17.49 0.87 14.57
N VAL A 153 18.58 0.09 14.68
CA VAL A 153 19.69 0.11 13.71
C VAL A 153 19.19 -0.28 12.33
N THR A 154 18.43 -1.37 12.22
CA THR A 154 17.84 -1.83 10.96
C THR A 154 16.90 -0.78 10.35
N ARG A 155 16.14 -0.05 11.18
CA ARG A 155 15.30 1.06 10.72
C ARG A 155 16.17 2.20 10.17
N LYS A 156 17.19 2.63 10.90
CA LYS A 156 18.10 3.71 10.48
C LYS A 156 18.82 3.36 9.18
N TYR A 157 19.34 2.15 9.06
CA TYR A 157 20.01 1.67 7.85
C TYR A 157 19.07 1.64 6.63
N ARG A 158 17.82 1.18 6.81
CA ARG A 158 16.83 1.22 5.71
C ARG A 158 16.51 2.65 5.29
N LEU A 159 16.38 3.57 6.24
CA LEU A 159 16.10 4.98 5.94
C LEU A 159 17.29 5.69 5.29
N SER A 160 18.53 5.21 5.46
CA SER A 160 19.69 5.80 4.78
C SER A 160 19.84 5.36 3.31
N GLN A 161 19.02 4.43 2.82
CA GLN A 161 19.01 4.01 1.42
C GLN A 161 18.08 4.87 0.55
N TYR A 162 17.42 5.87 1.15
CA TYR A 162 16.50 6.80 0.52
C TYR A 162 16.83 8.24 0.93
#